data_AF-A0A229FPN2-F1
#
_entry.id   AF-A0A229FPN2-F1
#
_cell.length_a   1.000
_cell.length_b   1.000
_cell.length_c   1.000
_cell.angle_alpha   90.00
_cell.angle_beta   90.00
_cell.angle_gamma   90.00
#
_symmetry.space_group_name_H-M   'P 1'
#
loop_
_entity.id
_entity.type
_entity.pdbx_description
1 polymer ?
#
loop_
_entity_poly.entity_id
_entity_poly.type
_entity_poly.pdbx_seq_one_letter_code
_entity_poly.pdbx_strand_id
1 'polypeptide(L)'
;LTAALYDDRSKMRRLLQGALNAGQAQGNDARTGVTMGYCFGGTVALELARSGFPQKAFVPFHGAFDTPTGQSYDKTTGEVLVFH
;
A
#
# COMPACT_ATOMS: atom_id res chain seq x y z
N LEU A 1 -5.83 15.41 -9.09
CA LEU A 1 -5.53 14.12 -9.77
C LEU A 1 -5.33 12.97 -8.78
N THR A 2 -4.44 13.09 -7.78
CA THR A 2 -4.24 12.06 -6.73
C THR A 2 -5.40 11.95 -5.75
N ALA A 3 -6.10 13.06 -5.47
CA ALA A 3 -7.29 13.10 -4.61
C ALA A 3 -8.34 12.02 -4.97
N ALA A 4 -8.60 11.81 -6.27
CA ALA A 4 -9.58 10.83 -6.74
C ALA A 4 -9.25 9.37 -6.36
N LEU A 5 -7.99 9.07 -6.04
CA LEU A 5 -7.60 7.73 -5.59
C LEU A 5 -7.92 7.49 -4.10
N TYR A 6 -8.12 8.54 -3.30
CA TYR A 6 -8.62 8.38 -1.94
C TYR A 6 -10.05 7.83 -1.93
N ASP A 7 -10.87 8.27 -2.89
CA ASP A 7 -12.26 7.82 -3.03
C ASP A 7 -12.40 6.49 -3.78
N ASP A 8 -11.47 6.20 -4.70
CA ASP A 8 -11.45 4.95 -5.48
C ASP A 8 -10.25 4.06 -5.11
N ARG A 9 -10.40 3.36 -3.99
CA ARG A 9 -9.38 2.40 -3.49
C ARG A 9 -9.16 1.23 -4.42
N SER A 10 -10.19 0.81 -5.16
CA SER A 10 -10.08 -0.25 -6.16
C SER A 10 -9.14 0.15 -7.29
N LYS A 11 -9.26 1.38 -7.80
CA LYS A 11 -8.32 1.93 -8.79
C LYS A 11 -6.92 2.10 -8.23
N MET A 12 -6.78 2.56 -6.97
CA MET A 12 -5.47 2.64 -6.30
C MET A 12 -4.78 1.27 -6.26
N ARG A 13 -5.48 0.22 -5.83
CA ARG A 13 -4.96 -1.16 -5.78
C ARG A 13 -4.58 -1.68 -7.16
N ARG A 14 -5.39 -1.40 -8.20
CA ARG A 14 -5.07 -1.82 -9.57
C ARG A 14 -3.78 -1.17 -10.09
N LEU A 15 -3.58 0.12 -9.80
CA LEU A 15 -2.35 0.82 -10.16
C LEU A 15 -1.13 0.26 -9.42
N LEU A 16 -1.27 0.00 -8.10
CA LEU A 16 -0.25 -0.65 -7.29
C LEU A 16 0.12 -2.04 -7.83
N GLN A 17 -0.87 -2.86 -8.18
CA GLN A 17 -0.63 -4.17 -8.76
C GLN A 17 0.17 -4.07 -10.06
N GLY A 18 -0.14 -3.08 -10.91
CA GLY A 18 0.63 -2.81 -12.12
C GLY A 18 2.10 -2.49 -11.84
N ALA A 19 2.37 -1.64 -10.83
CA ALA A 19 3.72 -1.30 -10.41
C ALA A 19 4.48 -2.52 -9.84
N LEU A 20 3.82 -3.33 -9.00
CA LEU A 20 4.39 -4.55 -8.42
C LEU A 20 4.72 -5.58 -9.51
N ASN A 21 3.82 -5.79 -10.48
CA ASN A 21 4.06 -6.67 -11.62
C ASN A 21 5.23 -6.19 -12.48
N ALA A 22 5.33 -4.88 -12.73
CA ALA A 22 6.46 -4.31 -13.47
C ALA A 22 7.80 -4.52 -12.73
N GLY A 23 7.81 -4.38 -11.41
CA GLY A 23 8.98 -4.67 -10.58
C GLY A 23 9.37 -6.15 -10.62
N GLN A 24 8.39 -7.06 -10.57
CA GLN A 24 8.63 -8.51 -10.69
C GLN A 24 9.19 -8.89 -12.07
N ALA A 25 8.69 -8.28 -13.14
CA ALA A 25 9.21 -8.50 -14.49
C ALA A 25 10.69 -8.07 -14.65
N GLN A 26 11.18 -7.20 -13.77
CA GLN A 26 12.60 -6.81 -13.68
C GLN A 26 13.43 -7.72 -12.76
N GLY A 27 12.86 -8.81 -12.23
CA GLY A 27 13.55 -9.77 -11.36
C GLY A 27 13.49 -9.45 -9.87
N ASN A 28 12.72 -8.45 -9.44
CA ASN A 28 12.56 -8.12 -8.02
C ASN A 28 11.57 -9.07 -7.34
N ASP A 29 11.86 -9.49 -6.11
CA ASP A 29 10.89 -10.19 -5.26
C ASP A 29 9.95 -9.19 -4.57
N ALA A 30 8.89 -8.83 -5.29
CA ALA A 30 7.88 -7.94 -4.76
C ALA A 30 7.03 -8.56 -3.64
N ARG A 31 7.14 -9.85 -3.30
CA ARG A 31 6.35 -10.46 -2.21
C ARG A 31 7.10 -10.51 -0.88
N THR A 32 8.41 -10.33 -0.90
CA THR A 32 9.26 -10.25 0.30
C THR A 32 9.89 -8.86 0.49
N GLY A 33 9.44 -7.87 -0.28
CA GLY A 33 9.88 -6.49 -0.20
C GLY A 33 9.24 -5.68 0.93
N VAL A 34 9.53 -4.39 0.90
CA VAL A 34 8.97 -3.37 1.79
C VAL A 34 8.35 -2.27 0.94
N THR A 35 7.15 -1.83 1.31
CA THR A 35 6.50 -0.69 0.67
C THR A 35 6.55 0.50 1.61
N MET A 36 7.22 1.56 1.18
CA MET A 36 7.31 2.82 1.93
C MET A 36 6.77 3.97 1.09
N GLY A 37 6.25 5.01 1.74
CA GLY A 37 5.77 6.17 1.01
C GLY A 37 5.52 7.39 1.88
N TYR A 38 5.56 8.55 1.24
CA TYR A 38 5.45 9.87 1.86
C TYR A 38 4.13 10.55 1.46
N CYS A 39 3.45 11.20 2.39
CA CYS A 39 2.15 11.87 2.16
C CYS A 39 1.12 10.90 1.59
N PHE A 40 0.64 11.17 0.37
CA PHE A 40 -0.19 10.26 -0.42
C PHE A 40 0.44 8.86 -0.53
N GLY A 41 1.75 8.77 -0.73
CA GLY A 41 2.47 7.50 -0.76
C GLY A 41 2.36 6.72 0.55
N GLY A 42 2.29 7.40 1.70
CA GLY A 42 2.06 6.76 2.99
C GLY A 42 0.66 6.14 3.07
N THR A 43 -0.36 6.86 2.59
CA THR A 43 -1.72 6.32 2.44
C THR A 43 -1.74 5.10 1.51
N VAL A 44 -0.99 5.15 0.41
CA VAL A 44 -0.88 4.05 -0.57
C VAL A 44 -0.18 2.83 0.06
N ALA A 45 0.85 3.02 0.88
CA ALA A 45 1.50 1.94 1.63
C ALA A 45 0.51 1.24 2.58
N LEU A 46 -0.30 2.02 3.30
CA LEU A 46 -1.35 1.49 4.17
C LEU A 46 -2.48 0.81 3.41
N GLU A 47 -2.84 1.30 2.22
CA GLU A 47 -3.82 0.64 1.35
C GLU A 47 -3.33 -0.73 0.88
N LEU A 48 -2.05 -0.84 0.53
CA LEU A 48 -1.45 -2.12 0.17
C LEU A 48 -1.41 -3.07 1.38
N ALA A 49 -1.13 -2.56 2.58
CA ALA A 49 -1.19 -3.33 3.82
C ALA A 49 -2.57 -3.96 4.06
N ARG A 50 -3.64 -3.16 3.93
CA ARG A 50 -5.04 -3.63 4.10
C ARG A 50 -5.49 -4.57 2.99
N SER A 51 -4.88 -4.48 1.80
CA SER A 51 -5.20 -5.39 0.69
C SER A 51 -4.80 -6.85 0.97
N GLY A 52 -3.91 -7.06 1.95
CA GLY A 52 -3.34 -8.38 2.26
C GLY A 52 -2.27 -8.83 1.26
N PHE A 53 -1.75 -7.91 0.45
CA PHE A 53 -0.62 -8.20 -0.42
C PHE A 53 0.60 -8.63 0.44
N PRO A 54 1.27 -9.75 0.13
CA PRO A 54 2.40 -10.22 0.91
C PRO A 54 3.60 -9.28 0.81
N GLN A 55 4.06 -8.76 1.94
CA GLN A 55 5.27 -7.95 2.10
C GLN A 55 5.83 -8.16 3.50
N LYS A 56 7.11 -7.82 3.72
CA LYS A 56 7.71 -7.83 5.07
C LYS A 56 7.23 -6.66 5.92
N ALA A 57 7.11 -5.48 5.33
CA ALA A 57 6.68 -4.28 6.04
C ALA A 57 6.02 -3.23 5.14
N PHE A 58 5.22 -2.39 5.77
CA PHE A 58 4.58 -1.20 5.21
C PHE A 58 4.95 0.02 6.06
N VAL A 59 5.60 1.00 5.45
CA VAL A 59 6.22 2.12 6.18
C VAL A 59 5.67 3.46 5.67
N PRO A 60 4.54 3.93 6.21
CA PRO A 60 4.03 5.26 5.89
C PRO A 60 4.81 6.36 6.63
N PHE A 61 5.18 7.38 5.88
CA PHE A 61 5.64 8.67 6.38
C PHE A 61 4.52 9.70 6.13
N HIS A 62 3.98 10.29 7.20
CA HIS A 62 2.92 11.30 7.18
C HIS A 62 1.74 10.98 6.24
N GLY A 63 1.33 9.71 6.23
CA GLY A 63 0.18 9.23 5.46
C GLY A 63 -1.17 9.57 6.12
N ALA A 64 -2.25 9.49 5.35
CA ALA A 64 -3.60 9.53 5.90
C ALA A 64 -3.96 8.16 6.50
N PHE A 65 -4.43 8.15 7.74
CA PHE A 65 -4.75 6.93 8.48
C PHE A 65 -6.21 6.49 8.38
N ASP A 66 -7.05 7.26 7.68
CA ASP A 66 -8.45 6.93 7.45
C ASP A 66 -8.58 5.55 6.80
N THR A 67 -9.41 4.71 7.40
CA THR A 67 -9.71 3.38 6.90
C THR A 67 -11.10 3.41 6.27
N PRO A 68 -11.22 3.21 4.94
CA PRO A 68 -12.51 3.21 4.25
C PRO A 68 -13.45 2.13 4.79
N THR A 69 -14.76 2.39 4.79
CA THR A 69 -15.78 1.45 5.27
C THR A 69 -15.63 0.07 4.64
N GLY A 70 -15.65 -0.97 5.47
CA GLY A 70 -15.50 -2.36 5.04
C GLY A 70 -14.05 -2.79 4.77
N GLN A 71 -13.07 -1.93 5.02
CA GLN A 71 -11.66 -2.32 5.08
C GLN A 71 -11.19 -2.46 6.54
N SER A 72 -10.24 -3.36 6.74
CA SER A 72 -9.54 -3.57 8.00
C SER A 72 -8.09 -3.99 7.71
N TYR A 73 -7.30 -4.15 8.77
CA TYR A 73 -5.94 -4.68 8.69
C TYR A 73 -5.87 -6.19 8.99
N ASP A 74 -7.01 -6.90 9.07
CA ASP A 74 -7.05 -8.33 9.44
C ASP A 74 -6.31 -9.23 8.45
N LYS A 75 -6.11 -8.75 7.22
CA LYS A 75 -5.38 -9.45 6.16
C LYS A 75 -3.92 -9.01 6.04
N THR A 76 -3.47 -8.05 6.85
CA THR A 76 -2.11 -7.53 6.77
C THR A 76 -1.11 -8.60 7.18
N THR A 77 -0.13 -8.85 6.31
CA THR A 77 0.82 -9.98 6.43
C THR A 77 2.18 -9.57 6.98
N GLY A 78 2.54 -8.29 6.89
CA GLY A 78 3.82 -7.73 7.32
C GLY A 78 3.66 -6.66 8.39
N GLU A 79 4.77 -6.18 8.94
CA GLU A 79 4.77 -5.14 9.97
C GLU A 79 4.30 -3.80 9.42
N VAL A 80 3.62 -2.99 10.24
CA VAL A 80 3.27 -1.61 9.91
C VAL A 80 4.05 -0.69 10.84
N LEU A 81 5.02 0.06 10.29
CA LEU A 81 5.86 0.99 11.04
C LEU A 81 5.52 2.42 10.63
N VAL A 82 4.86 3.15 11.53
CA VAL A 82 4.30 4.48 11.23
C VAL A 82 5.25 5.60 11.67
N PHE A 83 5.53 6.51 10.74
CA PHE A 83 6.17 7.80 11.01
C PHE A 83 5.17 8.93 10.71
N HIS A 84 4.91 9.81 11.67
CA HIS A 84 3.96 10.92 11.55
C HIS A 84 4.61 12.24 11.94
#